data_AF-A0A940L362-F1
#
_entry.id   AF-A0A940L362-F1
#
_cell.length_a   1.000
_cell.length_b   1.000
_cell.length_c   1.000
_cell.angle_alpha   90.00
_cell.angle_beta   90.00
_cell.angle_gamma   90.00
#
_symmetry.space_group_name_H-M   'P 1'
#
loop_
_entity.id
_entity.type
_entity.pdbx_description
1 polymer ?
#
loop_
_entity_poly.entity_id
_entity_poly.type
_entity_poly.pdbx_seq_one_letter_code
_entity_poly.pdbx_strand_id
1 'polypeptide(L)' 'MTLAEAERDYILHVLRSCDYNRAQTARILDISVRGLRIKLNLYRDQGHRVDFCICLKLT' A
#
# COMPACT_ATOMS: atom_id res chain seq x y z
N MET A 1 13.49 5.04 12.34
CA MET A 1 12.05 5.34 12.23
C MET A 1 11.89 6.80 11.86
N THR A 2 11.69 7.06 10.58
CA THR A 2 11.26 8.36 10.07
C THR A 2 9.73 8.40 9.97
N LEU A 3 9.15 9.60 9.86
CA LEU A 3 7.71 9.76 9.64
C LEU A 3 7.25 9.05 8.36
N ALA A 4 8.06 9.08 7.30
CA ALA A 4 7.75 8.42 6.03
C ALA A 4 7.72 6.88 6.14
N GLU A 5 8.63 6.30 6.94
CA GLU A 5 8.63 4.86 7.23
C GLU A 5 7.37 4.48 8.01
N ALA A 6 7.03 5.25 9.05
CA ALA A 6 5.84 5.00 9.86
C ALA A 6 4.54 5.12 9.04
N GLU A 7 4.42 6.14 8.17
CA GLU A 7 3.27 6.30 7.27
C GLU A 7 3.12 5.10 6.34
N ARG A 8 4.21 4.67 5.68
CA ARG A 8 4.21 3.50 4.79
C ARG A 8 3.75 2.26 5.53
N ASP A 9 4.35 1.98 6.69
CA ASP A 9 4.09 0.75 7.42
C ASP A 9 2.64 0.72 7.93
N TYR A 10 2.09 1.87 8.33
CA TYR A 10 0.68 2.02 8.68
C TYR A 10 -0.23 1.77 7.47
N ILE A 11 0.03 2.40 6.32
CA ILE A 11 -0.76 2.19 5.09
C ILE A 11 -0.76 0.72 4.67
N LEU A 12 0.41 0.06 4.69
CA LEU A 12 0.54 -1.36 4.35
C LEU A 12 -0.15 -2.28 5.36
N HIS A 13 -0.13 -1.92 6.64
CA HIS A 13 -0.86 -2.63 7.68
C HIS A 13 -2.37 -2.56 7.43
N VAL A 14 -2.94 -1.36 7.22
CA VAL A 14 -4.37 -1.21 6.95
C VAL A 14 -4.76 -1.92 5.65
N LEU A 15 -3.92 -1.84 4.61
CA LEU A 15 -4.15 -2.54 3.35
C LEU A 15 -4.25 -4.06 3.55
N ARG A 16 -3.38 -4.65 4.38
CA ARG A 16 -3.44 -6.07 4.77
C ARG A 16 -4.71 -6.40 5.54
N SER A 17 -5.07 -5.57 6.51
CA SER A 17 -6.29 -5.74 7.32
C SER A 17 -7.58 -5.59 6.51
N CYS A 18 -7.50 -5.06 5.28
CA CYS A 18 -8.61 -4.92 4.34
C CYS A 18 -8.52 -5.91 3.16
N ASP A 19 -7.75 -7.00 3.27
CA ASP A 19 -7.57 -7.99 2.20
C ASP A 19 -7.15 -7.34 0.86
N TYR A 20 -6.30 -6.32 0.92
CA TYR A 20 -5.82 -5.56 -0.23
C TYR A 20 -6.91 -4.77 -0.99
N ASN A 21 -8.10 -4.59 -0.39
CA ASN A 21 -9.17 -3.77 -0.94
C ASN A 21 -8.83 -2.28 -0.85
N ARG A 22 -8.36 -1.71 -1.96
CA ARG A 22 -7.90 -0.32 -2.05
C ARG A 22 -9.01 0.71 -1.77
N ALA A 23 -10.26 0.42 -2.14
CA ALA A 23 -11.38 1.34 -1.90
C ALA A 23 -11.77 1.39 -0.41
N GLN A 24 -11.76 0.25 0.26
CA GLN A 24 -12.00 0.17 1.71
C GLN A 24 -10.83 0.77 2.50
N THR A 25 -9.59 0.45 2.10
CA THR A 25 -8.38 1.00 2.72
C THR A 25 -8.35 2.52 2.66
N ALA A 26 -8.66 3.09 1.49
CA ALA A 26 -8.72 4.55 1.29
C ALA A 26 -9.78 5.21 2.19
N ARG A 27 -10.95 4.58 2.37
CA ARG A 27 -11.97 5.05 3.33
C ARG A 27 -11.48 5.03 4.78
N ILE A 28 -10.78 3.97 5.19
CA ILE A 28 -10.27 3.86 6.58
C ILE A 28 -9.14 4.86 6.86
N LEU A 29 -8.27 5.09 5.87
CA LEU A 29 -7.17 6.05 5.96
C LEU A 29 -7.61 7.50 5.74
N ASP A 30 -8.88 7.74 5.41
CA ASP A 30 -9.44 9.05 5.05
C ASP A 30 -8.64 9.78 3.94
N ILE A 31 -8.27 9.04 2.89
CA ILE A 31 -7.58 9.59 1.71
C ILE A 31 -8.32 9.19 0.43
N SER A 32 -8.09 9.92 -0.65
CA SER A 32 -8.62 9.52 -1.95
C SER A 32 -7.98 8.20 -2.42
N VAL A 33 -8.76 7.35 -3.11
CA VAL A 33 -8.25 6.11 -3.74
C VAL A 33 -7.10 6.42 -4.71
N ARG A 34 -7.11 7.59 -5.36
CA ARG A 34 -6.01 8.08 -6.20
C ARG A 34 -4.73 8.31 -5.38
N GLY A 35 -4.84 9.00 -4.24
CA GLY A 35 -3.73 9.24 -3.32
C GLY A 35 -3.13 7.93 -2.82
N LEU A 36 -3.98 6.99 -2.42
CA LEU A 36 -3.55 5.65 -2.04
C LEU A 36 -2.77 4.95 -3.17
N ARG A 37 -3.30 4.95 -4.41
CA ARG A 37 -2.60 4.34 -5.57
C ARG A 37 -1.24 4.97 -5.83
N ILE A 38 -1.12 6.29 -5.73
CA ILE A 38 0.15 7.01 -5.92
C ILE A 38 1.17 6.55 -4.88
N LYS A 39 0.78 6.50 -3.60
CA LYS A 39 1.64 6.02 -2.50
C LYS A 39 2.06 4.56 -2.71
N LEU A 40 1.12 3.68 -3.06
CA LEU A 40 1.43 2.26 -3.32
C LEU A 40 2.40 2.08 -4.51
N ASN A 41 2.24 2.84 -5.58
CA ASN A 41 3.19 2.81 -6.69
C ASN A 41 4.58 3.27 -6.26
N LEU A 42 4.67 4.36 -5.49
CA LEU A 42 5.94 4.83 -4.93
C LEU A 42 6.61 3.74 -4.08
N TYR A 43 5.85 3.09 -3.19
CA TYR A 43 6.40 2.03 -2.36
C TYR A 43 6.87 0.83 -3.18
N ARG A 44 6.14 0.48 -4.24
CA ARG A 44 6.54 -0.59 -5.17
C ARG A 44 7.84 -0.24 -5.91
N ASP A 45 7.97 1.01 -6.38
CA ASP A 45 9.17 1.49 -7.08
C ASP A 45 10.38 1.55 -6.14
N GLN A 46 10.14 1.77 -4.84
CA GLN A 46 11.14 1.65 -3.77
C GLN A 46 11.45 0.18 -3.38
N GLY A 47 10.80 -0.79 -4.00
CA GLY A 47 11.03 -2.22 -3.77
C GLY A 47 10.21 -2.84 -2.63
N HIS A 48 9.24 -2.12 -2.07
CA HIS A 48 8.34 -2.66 -1.04
C HIS A 48 7.25 -3.55 -1.65
N ARG A 49 6.85 -4.57 -0.90
CA ARG A 49 5.74 -5.46 -1.30
C ARG A 49 4.40 -4.85 -0.92
N VAL A 50 3.64 -4.44 -1.91
CA VAL A 50 2.34 -3.77 -1.75
C VAL A 50 1.13 -4.67 -2.06
N ASP A 51 1.33 -5.83 -2.69
CA ASP A 51 0.26 -6.76 -3.09
C ASP A 51 0.55 -8.21 -2.66
N PHE A 52 -0.50 -8.99 -2.31
CA PHE A 52 -0.43 -10.45 -2.30
C PHE A 52 -0.55 -10.95 -3.74
N CYS A 53 0.56 -10.96 -4.47
CA CYS A 53 0.70 -11.89 -5.58
C CYS A 53 1.97 -12.70 -5.34
N ILE A 54 1.77 -13.90 -4.82
CA ILE A 54 2.72 -15.01 -4.91
C ILE A 54 2.77 -15.49 -6.36
N CYS A 55 3.35 -14.69 -7.26
CA CYS A 55 3.90 -15.24 -8.49
C CYS A 55 4.92 -14.27 -9.07
N LEU A 56 5.97 -14.88 -9.61
CA LEU A 56 7.20 -14.29 -10.09
C LEU A 56 7.01 -13.02 -10.95
N LYS A 57 8.04 -12.17 -10.94
CA LYS A 57 8.56 -11.63 -12.20
C LYS A 57 8.83 -12.82 -13.14
N LEU A 58 7.84 -13.26 -13.91
CA LEU A 58 8.09 -14.06 -15.10
C LEU A 58 7.60 -13.25 -16.29
N THR A 59 8.58 -12.80 -17.06
CA THR A 59 8.52 -12.05 -18.32
C THR A 59 8.33 -10.55 -18.18
#